data_AF-A0A7D9J6L6-F1
#
_entry.id   AF-A0A7D9J6L6-F1
#
_cell.length_a   1.000
_cell.length_b   1.000
_cell.length_c   1.000
_cell.angle_alpha   90.00
_cell.angle_beta   90.00
_cell.angle_gamma   90.00
#
_symmetry.space_group_name_H-M   'P 1'
#
loop_
_entity.id
_entity.type
_entity.pdbx_description
1 polymer ?
#
loop_
_entity_poly.entity_id
_entity_poly.type
_entity_poly.pdbx_seq_one_letter_code
_entity_poly.pdbx_strand_id
1 'polypeptide(L)'
;MPVMKGSRIKTDSEMTRKAREGVMEFLLMNHPLDCPICDQGGECDLQDQSMAFGSDRSRFVDNDFSGKRAVEDKNIGPLVKTIMTRCIHCTRCIRFASEVAGVDELGTTGRGGDMQVGTYIEKMFKSEMSGNVIDLCPVGALTSKPYAFAARPWETRKTESIDVLDAVGSNIVVSTRSGEVMRILPRMNEDINEEWISDKTRFAYDGLKRQRLTTPMVKDDSGNLTSCSWEDVLLSVSQKLQSLKGEEMAAVVGGLADAESLVALKDFFNRYDSEALHTEESFPMDGSG
;
A
#
# COMPACT_ATOMS: atom_id res chain seq x y z
N MET A 1 20.90 -14.69 -17.07
CA MET A 1 22.07 -15.35 -17.70
C MET A 1 23.19 -15.40 -16.67
N PRO A 2 23.47 -16.57 -16.07
CA PRO A 2 24.51 -16.70 -15.05
C PRO A 2 25.87 -16.23 -15.57
N VAL A 3 26.63 -15.50 -14.74
CA VAL A 3 27.97 -15.02 -15.12
C VAL A 3 28.96 -16.18 -15.17
N MET A 4 29.79 -16.23 -16.21
CA MET A 4 30.84 -17.24 -16.34
C MET A 4 32.22 -16.61 -16.14
N LYS A 5 33.19 -17.39 -15.67
CA LYS A 5 34.57 -16.92 -15.53
C LYS A 5 35.08 -16.40 -16.88
N GLY A 6 35.58 -15.16 -16.90
CA GLY A 6 36.08 -14.51 -18.12
C GLY A 6 35.02 -13.74 -18.92
N SER A 7 33.75 -13.70 -18.49
CA SER A 7 32.72 -12.84 -19.09
C SER A 7 33.13 -11.36 -18.99
N ARG A 8 33.00 -10.62 -20.10
CA ARG A 8 33.18 -9.17 -20.18
C ARG A 8 31.86 -8.50 -20.55
N ILE A 9 31.22 -7.87 -19.57
CA ILE A 9 29.90 -7.26 -19.74
C ILE A 9 30.08 -5.81 -20.21
N LYS A 10 29.52 -5.48 -21.37
CA LYS A 10 29.49 -4.10 -21.90
C LYS A 10 28.08 -3.55 -21.87
N THR A 11 27.77 -2.76 -20.85
CA THR A 11 26.40 -2.26 -20.58
C THR A 11 26.04 -1.02 -21.40
N ASP A 12 27.00 -0.41 -22.07
CA ASP A 12 26.90 0.88 -22.76
C ASP A 12 27.35 0.83 -24.23
N SER A 13 27.65 -0.37 -24.75
CA SER A 13 28.04 -0.57 -26.15
C SER A 13 26.94 -0.16 -27.13
N GLU A 14 27.30 0.18 -28.37
CA GLU A 14 26.34 0.53 -29.42
C GLU A 14 25.27 -0.56 -29.61
N MET A 15 25.67 -1.83 -29.57
CA MET A 15 24.75 -2.96 -29.66
C MET A 15 23.76 -2.99 -28.49
N THR A 16 24.23 -2.72 -27.27
CA THR A 16 23.38 -2.69 -26.06
C THR A 16 22.37 -1.54 -26.13
N ARG A 17 22.78 -0.36 -26.60
CA ARG A 17 21.90 0.80 -26.77
C ARG A 17 20.82 0.54 -27.81
N LYS A 18 21.20 0.06 -29.00
CA LYS A 18 20.25 -0.32 -30.07
C LYS A 18 19.25 -1.39 -29.61
N ALA A 19 19.69 -2.35 -28.80
CA ALA A 19 18.79 -3.36 -28.23
C ALA A 19 17.76 -2.75 -27.27
N ARG A 20 18.16 -1.82 -26.38
CA ARG A 20 17.25 -1.11 -25.48
C ARG A 20 16.24 -0.26 -26.24
N GLU A 21 16.71 0.51 -27.22
CA GLU A 21 15.85 1.33 -28.10
C GLU A 21 14.82 0.48 -28.84
N GLY A 22 15.25 -0.65 -29.43
CA GLY A 22 14.36 -1.56 -30.15
C GLY A 22 13.30 -2.20 -29.26
N VAL A 23 13.67 -2.66 -28.05
CA VAL A 23 12.70 -3.20 -27.09
C VAL A 23 11.71 -2.13 -26.64
N MET A 24 12.20 -0.92 -26.32
CA MET A 24 11.35 0.18 -25.89
C MET A 24 10.35 0.58 -26.97
N GLU A 25 10.76 0.60 -28.23
CA GLU A 25 9.87 0.88 -29.35
C GLU A 25 8.74 -0.17 -29.46
N PHE A 26 9.04 -1.46 -29.31
CA PHE A 26 8.01 -2.51 -29.31
C PHE A 26 7.06 -2.41 -28.10
N LEU A 27 7.57 -2.04 -26.93
CA LEU A 27 6.73 -1.82 -25.75
C LEU A 27 5.76 -0.66 -25.99
N LEU A 28 6.23 0.44 -26.57
CA LEU A 28 5.43 1.64 -26.84
C LEU A 28 4.54 1.53 -28.10
N MET A 29 4.85 0.60 -29.01
CA MET A 29 4.13 0.38 -30.27
C MET A 29 2.62 0.23 -30.04
N ASN A 30 2.24 -0.64 -29.10
CA ASN A 30 0.84 -0.91 -28.75
C ASN A 30 0.41 -0.34 -27.40
N HIS A 31 1.29 0.39 -26.70
CA HIS A 31 0.93 1.06 -25.45
C HIS A 31 0.06 2.31 -25.73
N PRO A 32 -1.01 2.55 -24.95
CA PRO A 32 -1.90 3.68 -25.13
C PRO A 32 -1.24 5.00 -24.71
N LEU A 33 -1.71 6.11 -25.27
CA LEU A 33 -1.25 7.47 -24.94
C LEU A 33 -1.96 8.02 -23.69
N ASP A 34 -1.97 7.21 -22.64
CA ASP A 34 -2.75 7.43 -21.43
C ASP A 34 -2.01 8.17 -20.33
N CYS A 35 -0.74 8.53 -20.52
CA CYS A 35 0.12 9.09 -19.47
C CYS A 35 -0.55 10.23 -18.65
N PRO A 36 -1.30 11.19 -19.24
CA PRO A 36 -1.96 12.25 -18.48
C PRO A 36 -3.05 11.74 -17.50
N ILE A 37 -3.79 10.71 -17.91
CA ILE A 37 -4.89 10.10 -17.13
C ILE A 37 -4.44 8.86 -16.36
N CYS A 38 -3.16 8.51 -16.43
CA CYS A 38 -2.58 7.36 -15.73
C CYS A 38 -2.20 7.76 -14.31
N ASP A 39 -2.63 6.98 -13.31
CA ASP A 39 -2.26 7.25 -11.90
C ASP A 39 -0.78 7.07 -11.63
N GLN A 40 -0.13 6.16 -12.36
CA GLN A 40 1.30 5.91 -12.26
C GLN A 40 2.13 6.91 -13.09
N GLY A 41 1.49 7.86 -13.78
CA GLY A 41 2.22 8.93 -14.49
C GLY A 41 3.10 9.72 -13.51
N GLY A 42 4.40 9.77 -13.78
CA GLY A 42 5.41 10.38 -12.89
C GLY A 42 6.14 9.42 -11.95
N GLU A 43 5.71 8.16 -11.88
CA GLU A 43 6.42 7.09 -11.14
C GLU A 43 6.40 5.76 -11.94
N CYS A 44 6.34 5.87 -13.27
CA CYS A 44 6.20 4.75 -14.19
C CYS A 44 7.58 4.33 -14.72
N ASP A 45 7.98 3.09 -14.45
CA ASP A 45 9.24 2.52 -14.98
C ASP A 45 9.32 2.65 -16.51
N LEU A 46 8.21 2.40 -17.22
CA LEU A 46 8.19 2.49 -18.68
C LEU A 46 8.44 3.93 -19.17
N GLN A 47 7.88 4.91 -18.46
CA GLN A 47 8.10 6.32 -18.77
C GLN A 47 9.57 6.70 -18.55
N ASP A 48 10.12 6.36 -17.38
CA ASP A 48 11.48 6.73 -17.01
C ASP A 48 12.52 6.03 -17.90
N GLN A 49 12.32 4.74 -18.19
CA GLN A 49 13.20 3.99 -19.08
C GLN A 49 13.08 4.47 -20.53
N SER A 50 11.89 4.87 -20.99
CA SER A 50 11.73 5.48 -22.32
C SER A 50 12.50 6.79 -22.42
N MET A 51 12.42 7.64 -21.39
CA MET A 51 13.14 8.91 -21.36
C MET A 51 14.66 8.73 -21.26
N ALA A 52 15.13 7.72 -20.52
CA ALA A 52 16.55 7.49 -20.29
C ALA A 52 17.26 6.66 -21.38
N PHE A 53 16.56 5.67 -21.96
CA PHE A 53 17.16 4.67 -22.85
C PHE A 53 16.39 4.42 -24.15
N GLY A 54 15.20 5.01 -24.30
CA GLY A 54 14.38 4.89 -25.51
C GLY A 54 14.79 5.85 -26.62
N SER A 55 14.25 5.62 -27.81
CA SER A 55 14.32 6.57 -28.92
C SER A 55 13.43 7.80 -28.64
N ASP A 56 13.79 8.95 -29.20
CA ASP A 56 13.04 10.21 -29.06
C ASP A 56 11.73 10.25 -29.86
N ARG A 57 11.58 9.33 -30.83
CA ARG A 57 10.46 9.30 -31.78
C ARG A 57 9.96 7.89 -32.04
N SER A 58 8.66 7.78 -32.30
CA SER A 58 8.01 6.57 -32.80
C SER A 58 8.14 6.48 -34.32
N ARG A 59 8.35 5.26 -34.85
CA ARG A 59 8.20 4.95 -36.28
C ARG A 59 6.88 4.26 -36.60
N PHE A 60 6.14 3.83 -35.58
CA PHE A 60 4.85 3.17 -35.76
C PHE A 60 3.85 4.18 -36.34
N VAL A 61 3.46 3.92 -37.58
CA VAL A 61 2.35 4.56 -38.27
C VAL A 61 1.31 3.47 -38.47
N ASP A 62 0.10 3.73 -38.02
CA ASP A 62 -1.03 2.83 -38.23
C ASP A 62 -1.47 2.92 -39.71
N ASN A 63 -0.76 2.18 -40.56
CA ASN A 63 -0.96 2.22 -42.01
C ASN A 63 -2.34 1.70 -42.44
N ASP A 64 -2.97 0.87 -41.61
CA ASP A 64 -4.26 0.23 -41.89
C ASP A 64 -5.44 0.90 -41.16
N PHE A 65 -5.21 2.02 -40.46
CA PHE A 65 -6.21 2.73 -39.62
C PHE A 65 -6.95 1.82 -38.62
N SER A 66 -6.28 0.75 -38.19
CA SER A 66 -6.83 -0.28 -37.30
C SER A 66 -6.75 0.08 -35.82
N GLY A 67 -6.03 1.16 -35.50
CA GLY A 67 -5.69 1.59 -34.15
C GLY A 67 -4.60 0.74 -33.52
N LYS A 68 -4.11 1.20 -32.37
CA LYS A 68 -3.34 0.33 -31.45
C LYS A 68 -4.30 -0.70 -30.85
N ARG A 69 -3.78 -1.86 -30.46
CA ARG A 69 -4.60 -2.85 -29.74
C ARG A 69 -5.20 -2.20 -28.48
N ALA A 70 -6.46 -2.52 -28.21
CA ALA A 70 -7.15 -2.16 -26.97
C ALA A 70 -7.70 -3.44 -26.33
N VAL A 71 -7.60 -3.50 -25.01
CA VAL A 71 -8.00 -4.67 -24.21
C VAL A 71 -9.07 -4.23 -23.22
N GLU A 72 -10.12 -5.03 -23.08
CA GLU A 72 -11.16 -4.83 -22.09
C GLU A 72 -10.59 -4.95 -20.67
N ASP A 73 -11.01 -4.04 -19.79
CA ASP A 73 -10.57 -4.04 -18.39
C ASP A 73 -11.24 -5.17 -17.60
N LYS A 74 -10.45 -5.85 -16.77
CA LYS A 74 -10.89 -7.04 -16.02
C LYS A 74 -11.14 -6.73 -14.56
N ASN A 75 -12.35 -6.95 -14.08
CA ASN A 75 -12.66 -6.71 -12.68
C ASN A 75 -12.07 -7.79 -11.76
N ILE A 76 -10.94 -7.48 -11.11
CA ILE A 76 -10.26 -8.39 -10.16
C ILE A 76 -10.52 -8.04 -8.69
N GLY A 77 -11.49 -7.16 -8.40
CA GLY A 77 -11.88 -6.81 -7.03
C GLY A 77 -11.90 -5.31 -6.73
N PRO A 78 -12.22 -4.90 -5.49
CA PRO A 78 -12.39 -3.50 -5.11
C PRO A 78 -11.08 -2.77 -4.81
N LEU A 79 -9.95 -3.48 -4.63
CA LEU A 79 -8.67 -2.89 -4.22
C LEU A 79 -7.79 -2.48 -5.40
N VAL A 80 -7.67 -3.36 -6.40
CA VAL A 80 -6.84 -3.13 -7.58
C VAL A 80 -7.72 -2.70 -8.75
N LYS A 81 -7.42 -1.53 -9.30
CA LYS A 81 -7.99 -1.03 -10.56
C LYS A 81 -7.14 -1.52 -11.72
N THR A 82 -7.80 -2.07 -12.72
CA THR A 82 -7.17 -2.67 -13.89
C THR A 82 -7.44 -1.82 -15.12
N ILE A 83 -6.39 -1.41 -15.83
CA ILE A 83 -6.50 -0.84 -17.17
C ILE A 83 -5.57 -1.65 -18.09
N MET A 84 -6.11 -2.72 -18.67
CA MET A 84 -5.28 -3.79 -19.28
C MET A 84 -4.68 -3.39 -20.62
N THR A 85 -5.23 -2.37 -21.27
CA THR A 85 -4.61 -1.77 -22.47
C THR A 85 -3.20 -1.24 -22.19
N ARG A 86 -2.90 -0.84 -20.95
CA ARG A 86 -1.56 -0.38 -20.53
C ARG A 86 -0.59 -1.52 -20.24
N CYS A 87 -1.07 -2.75 -20.09
CA CYS A 87 -0.22 -3.89 -19.70
C CYS A 87 0.78 -4.24 -20.82
N ILE A 88 2.04 -4.37 -20.45
CA ILE A 88 3.14 -4.77 -21.35
C ILE A 88 3.45 -6.27 -21.31
N HIS A 89 2.61 -7.06 -20.63
CA HIS A 89 2.76 -8.51 -20.50
C HIS A 89 4.10 -8.99 -19.91
N CYS A 90 4.68 -8.23 -18.97
CA CYS A 90 5.94 -8.62 -18.30
C CYS A 90 5.80 -9.79 -17.31
N THR A 91 4.57 -10.27 -17.09
CA THR A 91 4.18 -11.40 -16.20
C THR A 91 4.67 -11.30 -14.76
N ARG A 92 5.11 -10.12 -14.28
CA ARG A 92 5.51 -9.91 -12.87
C ARG A 92 4.36 -10.20 -11.89
N CYS A 93 3.16 -9.70 -12.17
CA CYS A 93 2.00 -9.92 -11.31
C CYS A 93 1.57 -11.39 -11.23
N ILE A 94 1.68 -12.15 -12.33
CA ILE A 94 1.36 -13.58 -12.37
C ILE A 94 2.34 -14.36 -11.48
N ARG A 95 3.64 -14.08 -11.62
CA ARG A 95 4.67 -14.72 -10.78
C ARG A 95 4.48 -14.38 -9.32
N PHE A 96 4.22 -13.12 -8.98
CA PHE A 96 3.92 -12.73 -7.60
C PHE A 96 2.69 -13.45 -7.05
N ALA A 97 1.60 -13.50 -7.82
CA ALA A 97 0.37 -14.16 -7.38
C ALA A 97 0.63 -15.64 -7.07
N SER A 98 1.36 -16.35 -7.93
CA SER A 98 1.67 -17.77 -7.75
C SER A 98 2.73 -18.05 -6.68
N GLU A 99 3.82 -17.30 -6.69
CA GLU A 99 5.02 -17.59 -5.89
C GLU A 99 4.98 -16.97 -4.49
N VAL A 100 4.47 -15.74 -4.36
CA VAL A 100 4.50 -14.97 -3.09
C VAL A 100 3.14 -14.96 -2.41
N ALA A 101 2.09 -14.57 -3.15
CA ALA A 101 0.73 -14.56 -2.60
C ALA A 101 0.13 -15.97 -2.48
N GLY A 102 0.71 -16.98 -3.12
CA GLY A 102 0.26 -18.37 -3.07
C GLY A 102 -1.12 -18.61 -3.68
N VAL A 103 -1.56 -17.75 -4.61
CA VAL A 103 -2.88 -17.77 -5.24
C VAL A 103 -2.75 -17.75 -6.76
N ASP A 104 -3.06 -18.87 -7.40
CA ASP A 104 -3.00 -19.06 -8.87
C ASP A 104 -4.25 -18.52 -9.60
N GLU A 105 -4.63 -17.28 -9.34
CA GLU A 105 -5.80 -16.65 -9.98
C GLU A 105 -5.45 -15.81 -11.20
N LEU A 106 -4.26 -15.20 -11.22
CA LEU A 106 -3.77 -14.43 -12.37
C LEU A 106 -3.04 -15.35 -13.35
N GLY A 107 -3.38 -15.24 -14.63
CA GLY A 107 -2.71 -15.98 -15.69
C GLY A 107 -2.69 -15.23 -17.02
N THR A 108 -2.15 -15.89 -18.03
CA THR A 108 -2.20 -15.45 -19.42
C THR A 108 -3.24 -16.25 -20.19
N THR A 109 -4.12 -15.58 -20.91
CA THR A 109 -5.10 -16.19 -21.82
C THR A 109 -4.86 -15.67 -23.24
N GLY A 110 -5.14 -16.49 -24.25
CA GLY A 110 -4.83 -16.15 -25.64
C GLY A 110 -3.34 -16.33 -26.02
N ARG A 111 -2.94 -15.73 -27.14
CA ARG A 111 -1.57 -15.82 -27.70
C ARG A 111 -1.24 -14.63 -28.60
N GLY A 112 0.06 -14.35 -28.79
CA GLY A 112 0.51 -13.27 -29.66
C GLY A 112 0.13 -11.89 -29.13
N GLY A 113 -0.24 -10.96 -30.02
CA GLY A 113 -0.68 -9.60 -29.64
C GLY A 113 -1.99 -9.58 -28.84
N ASP A 114 -2.83 -10.60 -29.03
CA ASP A 114 -4.12 -10.76 -28.36
C ASP A 114 -4.03 -11.51 -27.02
N MET A 115 -2.82 -11.82 -26.56
CA MET A 115 -2.62 -12.36 -25.22
C MET A 115 -3.08 -11.32 -24.18
N GLN A 116 -3.80 -11.79 -23.15
CA GLN A 116 -4.32 -10.95 -22.07
C GLN A 116 -3.85 -11.50 -20.72
N VAL A 117 -3.50 -10.58 -19.82
CA VAL A 117 -3.15 -10.89 -18.43
C VAL A 117 -4.37 -10.59 -17.57
N GLY A 118 -4.78 -11.53 -16.73
CA GLY A 118 -5.91 -11.36 -15.83
C GLY A 118 -6.46 -12.71 -15.36
N THR A 119 -7.68 -12.68 -14.82
CA THR A 119 -8.46 -13.87 -14.51
C THR A 119 -9.23 -14.32 -15.75
N TYR A 120 -9.26 -15.63 -16.05
CA TYR A 120 -9.99 -16.15 -17.23
C TYR A 120 -11.50 -15.95 -17.12
N ILE A 121 -12.02 -16.14 -15.91
CA ILE A 121 -13.39 -15.83 -15.51
C ILE A 121 -13.40 -14.57 -14.65
N GLU A 122 -14.54 -13.88 -14.54
CA GLU A 122 -14.68 -12.76 -13.60
C GLU A 122 -14.59 -13.29 -12.16
N LYS A 123 -13.37 -13.30 -11.64
CA LYS A 123 -13.03 -13.75 -10.29
C LYS A 123 -12.23 -12.66 -9.62
N MET A 124 -12.62 -12.35 -8.39
CA MET A 124 -11.86 -11.45 -7.53
C MET A 124 -10.54 -12.10 -7.13
N PHE A 125 -9.47 -11.33 -7.20
CA PHE A 125 -8.15 -11.73 -6.69
C PHE A 125 -8.19 -11.75 -5.16
N LYS A 126 -8.42 -12.92 -4.58
CA LYS A 126 -8.61 -13.10 -3.13
C LYS A 126 -7.32 -13.51 -2.46
N SER A 127 -6.54 -12.53 -2.04
CA SER A 127 -5.37 -12.70 -1.17
C SER A 127 -5.28 -11.52 -0.21
N GLU A 128 -4.71 -11.74 0.96
CA GLU A 128 -4.37 -10.74 1.96
C GLU A 128 -3.19 -9.83 1.55
N MET A 129 -2.45 -10.21 0.51
CA MET A 129 -1.33 -9.45 -0.06
C MET A 129 -1.60 -9.02 -1.52
N SER A 130 -2.88 -9.02 -1.93
CA SER A 130 -3.27 -8.82 -3.33
C SER A 130 -2.87 -7.45 -3.88
N GLY A 131 -2.87 -6.41 -3.06
CA GLY A 131 -2.55 -5.03 -3.41
C GLY A 131 -1.08 -4.77 -3.69
N ASN A 132 -0.17 -5.66 -3.32
CA ASN A 132 1.26 -5.54 -3.64
C ASN A 132 1.54 -5.66 -5.15
N VAL A 133 0.61 -6.25 -5.93
CA VAL A 133 0.73 -6.27 -7.40
C VAL A 133 0.77 -4.87 -8.03
N ILE A 134 0.27 -3.85 -7.30
CA ILE A 134 0.29 -2.46 -7.74
C ILE A 134 1.73 -1.94 -7.77
N ASP A 135 2.49 -2.19 -6.71
CA ASP A 135 3.89 -1.71 -6.62
C ASP A 135 4.81 -2.47 -7.58
N LEU A 136 4.50 -3.75 -7.82
CA LEU A 136 5.22 -4.58 -8.78
C LEU A 136 4.99 -4.20 -10.25
N CYS A 137 3.86 -3.54 -10.54
CA CYS A 137 3.47 -3.24 -11.90
C CYS A 137 4.38 -2.13 -12.44
N PRO A 138 5.19 -2.37 -13.49
CA PRO A 138 6.09 -1.33 -14.03
C PRO A 138 5.33 -0.26 -14.84
N VAL A 139 4.02 -0.41 -14.96
CA VAL A 139 3.12 0.42 -15.77
C VAL A 139 1.79 0.58 -15.04
N GLY A 140 1.05 1.66 -15.31
CA GLY A 140 -0.24 1.92 -14.66
C GLY A 140 -1.41 1.05 -15.14
N ALA A 141 -1.15 -0.24 -15.38
CA ALA A 141 -2.15 -1.25 -15.70
C ALA A 141 -2.82 -1.81 -14.44
N LEU A 142 -2.08 -1.93 -13.33
CA LEU A 142 -2.59 -2.32 -12.02
C LEU A 142 -2.33 -1.16 -11.06
N THR A 143 -3.39 -0.43 -10.69
CA THR A 143 -3.28 0.73 -9.79
C THR A 143 -4.20 0.57 -8.58
N SER A 144 -3.96 1.35 -7.53
CA SER A 144 -4.85 1.35 -6.35
C SER A 144 -6.19 2.00 -6.69
N LYS A 145 -7.28 1.24 -6.53
CA LYS A 145 -8.65 1.74 -6.75
C LYS A 145 -9.06 2.77 -5.67
N PRO A 146 -8.77 2.58 -4.37
CA PRO A 146 -9.04 3.60 -3.35
C PRO A 146 -8.24 4.90 -3.51
N TYR A 147 -7.06 4.86 -4.13
CA TYR A 147 -6.22 6.03 -4.40
C TYR A 147 -6.48 6.66 -5.79
N ALA A 148 -7.34 6.05 -6.61
CA ALA A 148 -7.49 6.42 -8.02
C ALA A 148 -7.76 7.92 -8.19
N PHE A 149 -6.90 8.58 -8.97
CA PHE A 149 -6.95 10.00 -9.29
C PHE A 149 -6.90 10.98 -8.10
N ALA A 150 -6.60 10.50 -6.89
CA ALA A 150 -6.63 11.34 -5.69
C ALA A 150 -5.44 12.32 -5.64
N ALA A 151 -4.24 11.89 -6.02
CA ALA A 151 -3.03 12.71 -6.08
C ALA A 151 -2.03 12.24 -7.15
N ARG A 152 -0.97 13.03 -7.34
CA ARG A 152 0.17 12.68 -8.19
C ARG A 152 1.45 12.51 -7.36
N PRO A 153 2.39 11.64 -7.80
CA PRO A 153 3.55 11.29 -6.99
C PRO A 153 4.41 12.49 -6.56
N TRP A 154 4.60 13.46 -7.48
CA TRP A 154 5.39 14.67 -7.23
C TRP A 154 4.73 15.68 -6.27
N GLU A 155 3.45 15.54 -5.96
CA GLU A 155 2.73 16.41 -5.02
C GLU A 155 2.85 15.93 -3.57
N THR A 156 3.26 14.68 -3.36
CA THR A 156 3.21 14.02 -2.07
C THR A 156 4.50 14.18 -1.27
N ARG A 157 4.37 14.37 0.04
CA ARG A 157 5.47 14.28 1.01
C ARG A 157 5.53 12.87 1.56
N LYS A 158 6.73 12.32 1.62
CA LYS A 158 6.98 10.95 2.08
C LYS A 158 7.50 11.00 3.52
N THR A 159 6.79 10.33 4.42
CA THR A 159 7.22 10.14 5.81
C THR A 159 7.40 8.64 6.05
N GLU A 160 8.61 8.24 6.44
CA GLU A 160 8.90 6.85 6.81
C GLU A 160 8.32 6.55 8.20
N SER A 161 7.62 5.44 8.33
CA SER A 161 6.91 5.03 9.55
C SER A 161 6.86 3.50 9.65
N ILE A 162 6.21 3.00 10.70
CA ILE A 162 5.94 1.58 10.95
C ILE A 162 4.42 1.36 10.98
N ASP A 163 3.97 0.23 10.49
CA ASP A 163 2.58 -0.21 10.60
C ASP A 163 2.28 -0.76 12.00
N VAL A 164 1.04 -0.57 12.44
CA VAL A 164 0.52 -1.01 13.75
C VAL A 164 -0.73 -1.87 13.63
N LEU A 165 -1.20 -2.19 12.42
CA LEU A 165 -2.45 -2.92 12.23
C LEU A 165 -2.34 -4.44 12.47
N ASP A 166 -1.12 -4.93 12.58
CA ASP A 166 -0.76 -6.26 13.02
C ASP A 166 0.56 -6.24 13.80
N ALA A 167 0.90 -7.36 14.43
CA ALA A 167 2.10 -7.50 15.24
C ALA A 167 3.39 -7.74 14.41
N VAL A 168 3.33 -7.66 13.08
CA VAL A 168 4.52 -7.80 12.22
C VAL A 168 5.36 -6.52 12.29
N GLY A 169 4.71 -5.36 12.43
CA GLY A 169 5.40 -4.07 12.46
C GLY A 169 6.07 -3.75 11.12
N SER A 170 5.33 -3.93 10.03
CA SER A 170 5.87 -3.75 8.67
C SER A 170 6.35 -2.32 8.44
N ASN A 171 7.49 -2.17 7.75
CA ASN A 171 8.02 -0.84 7.43
C ASN A 171 7.22 -0.20 6.30
N ILE A 172 6.80 1.06 6.49
CA ILE A 172 5.95 1.78 5.54
C ILE A 172 6.46 3.19 5.22
N VAL A 173 6.02 3.71 4.07
CA VAL A 173 6.12 5.11 3.69
C VAL A 173 4.71 5.68 3.58
N VAL A 174 4.39 6.60 4.47
CA VAL A 174 3.11 7.33 4.46
C VAL A 174 3.25 8.53 3.52
N SER A 175 2.51 8.49 2.40
CA SER A 175 2.48 9.60 1.44
C SER A 175 1.35 10.55 1.79
N THR A 176 1.69 11.79 2.13
CA THR A 176 0.75 12.83 2.56
C THR A 176 0.68 13.98 1.56
N ARG A 177 -0.47 14.65 1.49
CA ARG A 177 -0.65 15.89 0.73
C ARG A 177 -1.55 16.82 1.53
N SER A 178 -1.12 18.07 1.72
CA SER A 178 -1.90 19.09 2.43
C SER A 178 -2.42 18.67 3.82
N GLY A 179 -1.62 17.89 4.57
CA GLY A 179 -1.98 17.42 5.91
C GLY A 179 -2.87 16.16 5.94
N GLU A 180 -3.22 15.60 4.77
CA GLU A 180 -4.03 14.39 4.65
C GLU A 180 -3.19 13.21 4.16
N VAL A 181 -3.43 12.01 4.71
CA VAL A 181 -2.81 10.77 4.23
C VAL A 181 -3.47 10.35 2.91
N MET A 182 -2.68 10.25 1.85
CA MET A 182 -3.19 9.94 0.51
C MET A 182 -3.06 8.45 0.18
N ARG A 183 -1.91 7.84 0.52
CA ARG A 183 -1.64 6.41 0.34
C ARG A 183 -0.53 5.93 1.28
N ILE A 184 -0.45 4.62 1.46
CA ILE A 184 0.62 3.93 2.20
C ILE A 184 1.35 3.02 1.22
N LEU A 185 2.68 3.09 1.20
CA LEU A 185 3.57 2.24 0.41
C LEU A 185 4.45 1.41 1.35
N PRO A 186 4.91 0.22 0.94
CA PRO A 186 5.94 -0.51 1.68
C PRO A 186 7.27 0.25 1.65
N ARG A 187 8.05 0.11 2.72
CA ARG A 187 9.47 0.48 2.77
C ARG A 187 10.28 -0.80 2.91
N MET A 188 11.38 -0.88 2.16
CA MET A 188 12.20 -2.08 2.11
C MET A 188 12.83 -2.39 3.47
N ASN A 189 12.67 -3.62 3.93
CA ASN A 189 13.40 -4.19 5.06
C ASN A 189 13.43 -5.71 4.99
N GLU A 190 14.59 -6.24 4.61
CA GLU A 190 14.87 -7.66 4.43
C GLU A 190 14.56 -8.52 5.67
N ASP A 191 14.64 -7.95 6.89
CA ASP A 191 14.44 -8.71 8.12
C ASP A 191 12.97 -8.83 8.53
N ILE A 192 12.07 -7.99 7.98
CA ILE A 192 10.66 -7.92 8.41
C ILE A 192 9.72 -8.23 7.27
N ASN A 193 9.69 -7.35 6.26
CA ASN A 193 8.64 -7.34 5.26
C ASN A 193 9.16 -7.39 3.83
N GLU A 194 10.48 -7.48 3.64
CA GLU A 194 11.17 -7.37 2.35
C GLU A 194 10.71 -6.10 1.63
N GLU A 195 9.76 -6.20 0.69
CA GLU A 195 9.11 -5.08 0.02
C GLU A 195 7.57 -5.15 0.05
N TRP A 196 7.00 -6.04 0.88
CA TRP A 196 5.56 -6.34 0.92
C TRP A 196 4.88 -5.73 2.14
N ILE A 197 3.59 -5.45 2.03
CA ILE A 197 2.71 -5.13 3.16
C ILE A 197 1.35 -5.77 2.95
N SER A 198 0.61 -6.03 4.04
CA SER A 198 -0.74 -6.58 3.93
C SER A 198 -1.70 -5.57 3.27
N ASP A 199 -2.79 -6.06 2.69
CA ASP A 199 -3.87 -5.22 2.16
C ASP A 199 -4.55 -4.41 3.26
N LYS A 200 -4.56 -4.93 4.50
CA LYS A 200 -5.03 -4.18 5.67
C LYS A 200 -4.18 -2.92 5.84
N THR A 201 -2.86 -3.07 5.92
CA THR A 201 -1.88 -1.97 6.01
C THR A 201 -2.03 -0.98 4.87
N ARG A 202 -2.11 -1.50 3.64
CA ARG A 202 -2.12 -0.67 2.43
C ARG A 202 -3.36 0.23 2.33
N PHE A 203 -4.52 -0.25 2.75
CA PHE A 203 -5.81 0.42 2.50
C PHE A 203 -6.52 0.95 3.75
N ALA A 204 -6.04 0.68 4.96
CA ALA A 204 -6.68 1.17 6.19
C ALA A 204 -6.59 2.69 6.41
N TYR A 205 -5.79 3.42 5.61
CA TYR A 205 -5.65 4.87 5.75
C TYR A 205 -6.95 5.65 5.54
N ASP A 206 -7.96 5.08 4.86
CA ASP A 206 -9.30 5.69 4.78
C ASP A 206 -9.96 5.76 6.17
N GLY A 207 -9.73 4.76 7.03
CA GLY A 207 -10.22 4.73 8.40
C GLY A 207 -9.71 5.89 9.24
N LEU A 208 -8.50 6.39 8.98
CA LEU A 208 -7.92 7.53 9.72
C LEU A 208 -8.68 8.85 9.53
N LYS A 209 -9.56 8.93 8.52
CA LYS A 209 -10.36 10.13 8.21
C LYS A 209 -11.80 10.02 8.69
N ARG A 210 -12.22 8.83 9.14
CA ARG A 210 -13.63 8.53 9.44
C ARG A 210 -13.78 8.23 10.92
N GLN A 211 -14.90 8.69 11.50
CA GLN A 211 -15.27 8.42 12.90
C GLN A 211 -14.18 8.78 13.93
N ARG A 212 -13.44 9.86 13.69
CA ARG A 212 -12.38 10.32 14.59
C ARG A 212 -12.97 11.02 15.81
N LEU A 213 -12.44 10.71 16.99
CA LEU A 213 -12.67 11.48 18.21
C LEU A 213 -11.92 12.81 18.10
N THR A 214 -12.62 13.90 17.78
CA THR A 214 -12.04 15.22 17.56
C THR A 214 -12.17 16.16 18.76
N THR A 215 -13.16 15.91 19.62
CA THR A 215 -13.42 16.69 20.84
C THR A 215 -13.59 15.77 22.05
N PRO A 216 -13.14 16.19 23.23
CA PRO A 216 -13.49 15.51 24.48
C PRO A 216 -15.00 15.53 24.72
N MET A 217 -15.53 14.45 25.30
CA MET A 217 -16.96 14.30 25.59
C MET A 217 -17.20 13.73 26.98
N VAL A 218 -18.25 14.18 27.65
CA VAL A 218 -18.70 13.71 28.97
C VAL A 218 -20.19 13.37 28.91
N LYS A 219 -20.64 12.41 29.72
CA LYS A 219 -22.06 12.06 29.82
C LYS A 219 -22.80 13.13 30.61
N ASP A 220 -23.90 13.62 30.06
CA ASP A 220 -24.84 14.48 30.77
C ASP A 220 -25.74 13.66 31.72
N ASP A 221 -26.60 14.37 32.48
CA ASP A 221 -27.57 13.74 33.38
C ASP A 221 -28.58 12.82 32.66
N SER A 222 -28.72 12.98 31.34
CA SER A 222 -29.56 12.14 30.48
C SER A 222 -28.83 10.90 29.95
N GLY A 223 -27.53 10.77 30.23
CA GLY A 223 -26.65 9.67 29.80
C GLY A 223 -26.06 9.84 28.40
N ASN A 224 -26.28 10.97 27.73
CA ASN A 224 -25.78 11.25 26.38
C ASN A 224 -24.40 11.91 26.42
N LEU A 225 -23.54 11.60 25.45
CA LEU A 225 -22.24 12.23 25.31
C LEU A 225 -22.38 13.65 24.76
N THR A 226 -21.86 14.62 25.50
CA THR A 226 -21.84 16.04 25.13
C THR A 226 -20.40 16.55 25.07
N SER A 227 -20.09 17.41 24.10
CA SER A 227 -18.74 17.95 23.91
C SER A 227 -18.39 18.96 25.00
N CYS A 228 -17.16 18.91 25.49
CA CYS A 228 -16.66 19.79 26.55
C CYS A 228 -15.19 20.19 26.34
N SER A 229 -14.70 21.11 27.17
CA SER A 229 -13.30 21.54 27.13
C SER A 229 -12.36 20.49 27.74
N TRP A 230 -11.07 20.55 27.40
CA TRP A 230 -10.07 19.66 27.99
C TRP A 230 -9.97 19.85 29.50
N GLU A 231 -10.08 21.10 29.97
CA GLU A 231 -10.04 21.46 31.38
C GLU A 231 -11.17 20.78 32.16
N ASP A 232 -12.40 20.84 31.64
CA ASP A 232 -13.57 20.25 32.30
C ASP A 232 -13.44 18.72 32.42
N VAL A 233 -12.99 18.05 31.34
CA VAL A 233 -12.82 16.59 31.33
C VAL A 233 -11.73 16.17 32.29
N LEU A 234 -10.56 16.82 32.25
CA LEU A 234 -9.43 16.45 33.08
C LEU A 234 -9.70 16.70 34.56
N LEU A 235 -10.42 17.77 34.92
CA LEU A 235 -10.85 18.02 36.29
C LEU A 235 -11.87 16.98 36.77
N SER A 236 -12.86 16.64 35.95
CA SER A 236 -13.87 15.62 36.26
C SER A 236 -13.23 14.24 36.48
N VAL A 237 -12.33 13.84 35.58
CA VAL A 237 -11.57 12.59 35.70
C VAL A 237 -10.68 12.61 36.95
N SER A 238 -9.94 13.69 37.19
CA SER A 238 -9.07 13.82 38.36
C SER A 238 -9.84 13.72 39.69
N GLN A 239 -10.97 14.43 39.81
CA GLN A 239 -11.84 14.36 40.98
C GLN A 239 -12.35 12.93 41.23
N LYS A 240 -12.73 12.22 40.15
CA LYS A 240 -13.18 10.84 40.27
C LYS A 240 -12.06 9.91 40.71
N LEU A 241 -10.86 10.02 40.13
CA LEU A 241 -9.72 9.18 40.48
C LEU A 241 -9.22 9.43 41.91
N GLN A 242 -9.24 10.69 42.40
CA GLN A 242 -8.89 11.01 43.78
C GLN A 242 -9.87 10.43 44.82
N SER A 243 -11.11 10.13 44.42
CA SER A 243 -12.12 9.55 45.31
C SER A 243 -12.03 8.03 45.45
N LEU A 244 -11.25 7.36 44.60
CA LEU A 244 -11.13 5.91 44.53
C LEU A 244 -9.83 5.44 45.20
N LYS A 245 -9.83 4.20 45.70
CA LYS A 245 -8.60 3.52 46.15
C LYS A 245 -7.96 2.75 44.99
N GLY A 246 -6.66 2.49 45.05
CA GLY A 246 -5.92 1.77 44.00
C GLY A 246 -6.52 0.42 43.63
N GLU A 247 -7.06 -0.31 44.61
CA GLU A 247 -7.73 -1.62 44.42
C GLU A 247 -9.03 -1.53 43.58
N GLU A 248 -9.67 -0.35 43.52
CA GLU A 248 -10.91 -0.12 42.76
C GLU A 248 -10.65 0.40 41.34
N MET A 249 -9.38 0.67 41.03
CA MET A 249 -8.94 1.21 39.76
C MET A 249 -8.38 0.08 38.90
N ALA A 250 -8.73 0.08 37.63
CA ALA A 250 -8.11 -0.77 36.62
C ALA A 250 -7.93 0.02 35.33
N ALA A 251 -6.89 -0.30 34.57
CA ALA A 251 -6.68 0.25 33.24
C ALA A 251 -6.70 -0.87 32.21
N VAL A 252 -7.40 -0.65 31.11
CA VAL A 252 -7.41 -1.55 29.95
C VAL A 252 -6.83 -0.79 28.77
N VAL A 253 -5.81 -1.37 28.14
CA VAL A 253 -5.11 -0.74 27.02
C VAL A 253 -5.41 -1.46 25.72
N GLY A 254 -5.73 -0.69 24.69
CA GLY A 254 -6.03 -1.23 23.37
C GLY A 254 -4.81 -1.64 22.56
N GLY A 255 -5.02 -2.53 21.59
CA GLY A 255 -3.93 -3.15 20.81
C GLY A 255 -3.07 -2.21 19.96
N LEU A 256 -3.47 -0.94 19.81
CA LEU A 256 -2.76 0.08 19.01
C LEU A 256 -2.04 1.14 19.85
N ALA A 257 -1.97 0.97 21.19
CA ALA A 257 -1.26 1.91 22.05
C ALA A 257 0.26 1.76 21.92
N ASP A 258 0.97 2.89 21.92
CA ASP A 258 2.43 2.94 21.91
C ASP A 258 3.03 2.63 23.29
N ALA A 259 4.31 2.25 23.31
CA ALA A 259 5.02 1.88 24.53
C ALA A 259 5.12 3.07 25.50
N GLU A 260 5.24 4.28 24.98
CA GLU A 260 5.31 5.52 25.74
C GLU A 260 4.03 5.79 26.52
N SER A 261 2.84 5.64 25.90
CA SER A 261 1.57 5.79 26.63
C SER A 261 1.35 4.67 27.63
N LEU A 262 1.79 3.44 27.33
CA LEU A 262 1.76 2.31 28.27
C LEU A 262 2.58 2.60 29.53
N VAL A 263 3.81 3.10 29.38
CA VAL A 263 4.67 3.46 30.52
C VAL A 263 4.07 4.63 31.29
N ALA A 264 3.57 5.67 30.60
CA ALA A 264 2.94 6.81 31.25
C ALA A 264 1.70 6.40 32.06
N LEU A 265 0.86 5.51 31.52
CA LEU A 265 -0.32 4.98 32.20
C LEU A 265 0.07 4.11 33.39
N LYS A 266 1.08 3.25 33.24
CA LYS A 266 1.61 2.42 34.32
C LYS A 266 2.14 3.28 35.47
N ASP A 267 2.98 4.26 35.18
CA ASP A 267 3.52 5.18 36.19
C ASP A 267 2.41 6.00 36.85
N PHE A 268 1.37 6.36 36.10
CA PHE A 268 0.20 7.05 36.63
C PHE A 268 -0.57 6.18 37.64
N PHE A 269 -0.88 4.92 37.30
CA PHE A 269 -1.59 4.00 38.19
C PHE A 269 -0.75 3.55 39.39
N ASN A 270 0.56 3.37 39.22
CA ASN A 270 1.48 3.06 40.32
C ASN A 270 1.47 4.15 41.41
N ARG A 271 1.24 5.43 41.05
CA ARG A 271 1.11 6.52 42.04
C ARG A 271 -0.15 6.40 42.92
N TYR A 272 -1.14 5.65 42.45
CA TYR A 272 -2.34 5.30 43.20
C TYR A 272 -2.25 3.91 43.87
N ASP A 273 -1.06 3.28 43.86
CA ASP A 273 -0.82 1.93 44.39
C ASP A 273 -1.73 0.87 43.73
N SER A 274 -1.96 1.03 42.41
CA SER A 274 -2.78 0.11 41.60
C SER A 274 -1.92 -0.61 40.56
N GLU A 275 -1.90 -1.94 40.63
CA GLU A 275 -1.21 -2.81 39.65
C GLU A 275 -2.18 -3.48 38.66
N ALA A 276 -3.47 -3.14 38.69
CA ALA A 276 -4.51 -3.73 37.83
C ALA A 276 -4.46 -3.15 36.40
N LEU A 277 -3.40 -3.50 35.68
CA LEU A 277 -3.14 -3.09 34.31
C LEU A 277 -3.33 -4.26 33.36
N HIS A 278 -4.24 -4.11 32.41
CA HIS A 278 -4.64 -5.16 31.48
C HIS A 278 -4.53 -4.69 30.02
N THR A 279 -4.29 -5.64 29.13
CA THR A 279 -4.37 -5.45 27.67
C THR A 279 -5.71 -5.99 27.16
N GLU A 280 -6.22 -5.44 26.07
CA GLU A 280 -7.45 -5.95 25.41
C GLU A 280 -7.35 -7.43 25.04
N GLU A 281 -6.17 -7.86 24.59
CA GLU A 281 -5.90 -9.25 24.23
C GLU A 281 -5.14 -9.96 25.35
N SER A 282 -5.56 -11.18 25.69
CA SER A 282 -4.81 -12.07 26.56
C SER A 282 -3.65 -12.67 25.75
N PHE A 283 -2.41 -12.33 26.11
CA PHE A 283 -1.26 -12.98 25.52
C PHE A 283 -1.26 -14.46 25.94
N PRO A 284 -1.27 -15.44 25.01
CA PRO A 284 -1.15 -16.84 25.39
C PRO A 284 0.23 -17.05 26.03
N MET A 285 0.25 -17.30 27.34
CA MET A 285 1.47 -17.63 28.10
C MET A 285 1.94 -19.07 27.82
N ASP A 286 1.05 -19.90 27.27
CA ASP A 286 1.38 -21.20 26.70
C ASP A 286 1.93 -20.96 25.29
N GLY A 287 3.24 -20.73 25.21
CA GLY A 287 3.94 -20.44 23.98
C GLY A 287 3.64 -21.48 22.89
N SER A 288 3.34 -21.00 21.69
CA SER A 288 3.68 -21.74 20.47
C SER A 288 5.20 -21.76 20.37
N GLY A 289 5.79 -22.94 20.58
CA GLY A 289 7.24 -23.16 20.63
C GLY A 289 8.00 -22.85 19.35
#